data_AF-A0A961SMD2-F1
#
_entry.id   AF-A0A961SMD2-F1
#
_cell.length_a   1.000
_cell.length_b   1.000
_cell.length_c   1.000
_cell.angle_alpha   90.00
_cell.angle_beta   90.00
_cell.angle_gamma   90.00
#
_symmetry.space_group_name_H-M   'P 1'
#
loop_
_entity.id
_entity.type
_entity.pdbx_description
1 polymer ?
#
loop_
_entity_poly.entity_id
_entity_poly.type
_entity_poly.pdbx_seq_one_letter_code
_entity_poly.pdbx_strand_id
1 'polypeptide(L)'
;LRHSYQLVEGTVHGIGEGKTLVYINFAEDWRSDFTIAIPRKRLPVLEAAGFDLAALPGKRIRVRGWVEWWNGPMIKVSHPEEIEVLGASPGAG
;
A
#
# COMPACT_ATOMS: atom_id res chain seq x y z
N LEU A 1 -1.70 -11.63 15.63
CA LEU A 1 -1.29 -10.21 15.63
C LEU A 1 -2.54 -9.37 15.40
N ARG A 2 -3.22 -8.89 16.44
CA ARG A 2 -4.32 -7.92 16.29
C ARG A 2 -3.87 -6.66 17.04
N HIS A 3 -3.90 -5.52 16.36
CA HIS A 3 -3.60 -4.18 16.90
C HIS A 3 -2.10 -3.95 17.19
N SER A 4 -1.27 -4.15 16.17
CA SER A 4 0.16 -3.82 16.24
C SER A 4 0.53 -2.85 15.12
N TYR A 5 1.44 -1.93 15.42
CA TYR A 5 2.13 -1.15 14.40
C TYR A 5 3.13 -2.06 13.68
N GLN A 6 3.07 -2.10 12.36
CA GLN A 6 3.88 -3.00 11.53
C GLN A 6 4.51 -2.26 10.37
N LEU A 7 5.61 -2.82 9.88
CA LEU A 7 6.24 -2.51 8.61
C LEU A 7 5.96 -3.67 7.66
N VAL A 8 5.34 -3.41 6.52
CA VAL A 8 5.00 -4.45 5.53
C VAL A 8 5.62 -4.07 4.21
N GLU A 9 6.28 -5.04 3.57
CA GLU A 9 6.85 -4.89 2.24
C GLU A 9 6.22 -5.90 1.28
N GLY A 10 6.04 -5.49 0.03
CA GLY A 10 5.49 -6.36 -1.00
C GLY A 10 5.68 -5.79 -2.40
N THR A 11 5.60 -6.68 -3.39
CA THR A 11 5.49 -6.27 -4.80
C THR A 11 4.02 -6.04 -5.12
N VAL A 12 3.68 -4.86 -5.61
CA VAL A 12 2.29 -4.53 -5.95
C VAL A 12 1.83 -5.40 -7.10
N HIS A 13 0.77 -6.17 -6.86
CA HIS A 13 0.08 -6.95 -7.89
C HIS A 13 -0.86 -6.06 -8.70
N GLY A 14 -1.67 -5.23 -8.03
CA GLY A 14 -2.63 -4.38 -8.71
C GLY A 14 -3.27 -3.34 -7.81
N ILE A 15 -4.07 -2.48 -8.46
CA ILE A 15 -4.80 -1.40 -7.82
C ILE A 15 -6.31 -1.70 -7.94
N GLY A 16 -7.00 -1.68 -6.80
CA GLY A 16 -8.45 -1.80 -6.73
C GLY A 16 -9.10 -0.45 -6.48
N GLU A 17 -10.18 -0.12 -7.18
CA GLU A 17 -10.92 1.12 -6.97
C GLU A 17 -12.25 0.87 -6.24
N GLY A 18 -12.42 1.54 -5.10
CA GLY A 18 -13.68 1.65 -4.39
C GLY A 18 -14.25 3.07 -4.45
N LYS A 19 -15.47 3.25 -3.92
CA LYS A 19 -16.16 4.55 -3.89
C LYS A 19 -15.41 5.59 -3.05
N THR A 20 -14.87 5.20 -1.91
CA THR A 20 -14.21 6.10 -0.95
C THR A 20 -12.75 5.75 -0.69
N LEU A 21 -12.32 4.57 -1.11
CA LEU A 21 -10.98 4.02 -0.91
C LEU A 21 -10.39 3.55 -2.24
N VAL A 22 -9.09 3.65 -2.37
CA VAL A 22 -8.27 2.94 -3.34
C VAL A 22 -7.48 1.87 -2.59
N TYR A 23 -7.37 0.69 -3.18
CA TYR A 23 -6.69 -0.46 -2.60
C TYR A 23 -5.43 -0.79 -3.40
N ILE A 24 -4.34 -1.12 -2.71
CA ILE A 24 -3.13 -1.67 -3.31
C ILE A 24 -3.02 -3.11 -2.81
N ASN A 25 -3.04 -4.06 -3.74
CA ASN A 25 -3.03 -5.49 -3.43
C ASN A 25 -1.67 -6.10 -3.77
N PHE A 26 -1.20 -7.04 -2.95
CA PHE A 26 0.06 -7.76 -3.18
C PHE A 26 -0.13 -9.14 -3.84
N ALA A 27 -1.37 -9.64 -3.91
CA ALA A 27 -1.75 -10.85 -4.61
C ALA A 27 -3.06 -10.67 -5.41
N GLU A 28 -3.38 -11.67 -6.22
CA GLU A 28 -4.60 -11.73 -7.03
C GLU A 28 -5.87 -11.88 -6.17
N ASP A 29 -5.81 -12.67 -5.08
CA ASP A 29 -6.90 -12.80 -4.10
C ASP A 29 -6.68 -11.88 -2.88
N TRP A 30 -7.42 -10.77 -2.85
CA TRP A 30 -7.37 -9.78 -1.77
C TRP A 30 -8.00 -10.26 -0.44
N ARG A 31 -8.83 -11.33 -0.43
CA ARG A 31 -9.52 -11.80 0.79
C ARG A 31 -8.61 -12.59 1.73
N SER A 32 -7.52 -13.11 1.19
CA SER A 32 -6.54 -13.92 1.92
C SER A 32 -5.19 -13.22 2.09
N ASP A 33 -4.97 -12.10 1.39
CA ASP A 33 -3.71 -11.35 1.40
C ASP A 33 -3.82 -9.98 2.09
N PHE A 34 -2.66 -9.43 2.46
CA PHE A 34 -2.54 -8.10 3.00
C PHE A 34 -2.86 -7.03 1.95
N THR A 35 -3.62 -6.01 2.34
CA THR A 35 -4.01 -4.89 1.47
C THR A 35 -3.60 -3.54 2.07
N ILE A 36 -3.24 -2.57 1.22
CA ILE A 36 -3.14 -1.17 1.64
C ILE A 36 -4.42 -0.45 1.21
N ALA A 37 -5.01 0.33 2.11
CA ALA A 37 -6.18 1.16 1.80
C ALA A 37 -5.83 2.65 1.88
N ILE A 38 -6.12 3.42 0.83
CA ILE A 38 -5.91 4.87 0.78
C ILE A 38 -7.27 5.56 0.60
N PRO A 39 -7.70 6.46 1.50
CA PRO A 39 -8.87 7.28 1.27
C PRO A 39 -8.70 8.15 0.02
N ARG A 40 -9.70 8.18 -0.88
CA ARG A 40 -9.64 8.98 -2.12
C ARG A 40 -9.30 10.45 -1.87
N LYS A 41 -9.79 11.02 -0.76
CA LYS A 41 -9.49 12.39 -0.32
C LYS A 41 -8.02 12.66 0.03
N ARG A 42 -7.21 11.62 0.21
CA ARG A 42 -5.77 11.71 0.51
C ARG A 42 -4.90 11.55 -0.73
N LEU A 43 -5.44 11.03 -1.83
CA LEU A 43 -4.69 10.85 -3.08
C LEU A 43 -3.95 12.10 -3.54
N PRO A 44 -4.56 13.31 -3.55
CA PRO A 44 -3.85 14.50 -4.02
C PRO A 44 -2.60 14.82 -3.20
N VAL A 45 -2.59 14.50 -1.89
CA VAL A 45 -1.44 14.72 -1.02
C VAL A 45 -0.32 13.72 -1.30
N LEU A 46 -0.67 12.46 -1.58
CA LEU A 46 0.29 11.43 -1.96
C LEU A 46 0.87 11.70 -3.35
N GLU A 47 0.04 12.07 -4.32
CA GLU A 47 0.43 12.41 -5.68
C GLU A 47 1.35 13.64 -5.70
N ALA A 48 1.03 14.68 -4.92
CA ALA A 48 1.88 15.86 -4.76
C ALA A 48 3.25 15.54 -4.13
N ALA A 49 3.34 14.46 -3.36
CA ALA A 49 4.59 13.93 -2.82
C ALA A 49 5.33 12.97 -3.80
N GLY A 50 4.83 12.83 -5.04
CA GLY A 50 5.45 12.02 -6.09
C GLY A 50 5.03 10.55 -6.10
N PHE A 51 3.98 10.18 -5.34
CA PHE A 51 3.48 8.81 -5.30
C PHE A 51 2.41 8.57 -6.38
N ASP A 52 2.84 8.10 -7.55
CA ASP A 52 1.95 7.74 -8.66
C ASP A 52 1.41 6.31 -8.50
N LEU A 53 0.13 6.20 -8.14
CA LEU A 53 -0.57 4.92 -7.99
C LEU A 53 -0.61 4.08 -9.27
N ALA A 54 -0.76 4.73 -10.43
CA ALA A 54 -0.89 4.02 -11.71
C ALA A 54 0.43 3.35 -12.11
N ALA A 55 1.56 3.88 -11.64
CA ALA A 55 2.88 3.32 -11.88
C ALA A 55 3.28 2.22 -10.88
N LEU A 56 2.47 1.92 -9.86
CA LEU A 56 2.85 0.97 -8.80
C LEU A 56 2.88 -0.50 -9.20
N PRO A 57 2.00 -1.03 -10.06
CA PRO A 57 2.03 -2.45 -10.40
C PRO A 57 3.43 -2.93 -10.82
N GLY A 58 3.90 -4.02 -10.20
CA GLY A 58 5.25 -4.56 -10.39
C GLY A 58 6.37 -3.88 -9.58
N LYS A 59 6.10 -2.76 -8.90
CA LYS A 59 7.07 -2.12 -8.00
C LYS A 59 7.02 -2.75 -6.61
N ARG A 60 8.18 -2.85 -5.95
CA ARG A 60 8.27 -3.19 -4.54
C ARG A 60 8.05 -1.92 -3.70
N ILE A 61 7.16 -1.99 -2.73
CA ILE A 61 6.86 -0.89 -1.83
C ILE A 61 6.97 -1.33 -0.38
N ARG A 62 7.11 -0.35 0.52
CA ARG A 62 6.99 -0.53 1.96
C ARG A 62 5.91 0.37 2.50
N VAL A 63 5.10 -0.15 3.41
CA VAL A 63 4.08 0.58 4.15
C VAL A 63 4.28 0.40 5.64
N ARG A 64 3.92 1.43 6.41
CA ARG A 64 3.99 1.42 7.87
C ARG A 64 2.72 1.97 8.49
N GLY A 65 2.23 1.29 9.52
CA GLY A 65 0.96 1.67 10.14
C GLY A 65 0.40 0.59 11.05
N TRP A 66 -0.75 0.90 11.63
CA TRP A 66 -1.50 -0.06 12.44
C TRP A 66 -2.22 -1.06 11.56
N VAL A 67 -2.02 -2.35 11.86
CA VAL A 67 -2.76 -3.42 11.16
C VAL A 67 -4.19 -3.48 11.67
N GLU A 68 -5.12 -3.22 10.77
CA GLU A 68 -6.56 -3.35 10.95
C GLU A 68 -7.06 -4.61 10.24
N TRP A 69 -8.30 -5.02 10.54
CA TRP A 69 -8.93 -6.19 9.93
C TRP A 69 -10.28 -5.80 9.34
N TRP A 70 -10.36 -5.77 8.00
CA TRP A 70 -11.61 -5.61 7.27
C TRP A 70 -11.63 -6.53 6.06
N ASN A 71 -12.26 -7.71 6.21
CA ASN A 71 -12.21 -8.82 5.24
C ASN A 71 -10.80 -9.34 4.91
N GLY A 72 -9.81 -9.02 5.76
CA GLY A 72 -8.39 -9.36 5.59
C GLY A 72 -7.52 -8.38 6.40
N PRO A 73 -6.21 -8.68 6.61
CA PRO A 73 -5.28 -7.74 7.25
C PRO A 73 -4.99 -6.56 6.32
N MET A 74 -5.01 -5.34 6.85
CA MET A 74 -4.68 -4.15 6.06
C MET A 74 -4.03 -3.03 6.86
N ILE A 75 -3.33 -2.13 6.17
CA ILE A 75 -2.91 -0.84 6.70
C ILE A 75 -3.60 0.27 5.91
N LYS A 76 -4.17 1.23 6.64
CA LYS A 76 -4.72 2.45 6.05
C LYS A 76 -3.66 3.53 5.98
N VAL A 77 -3.39 4.02 4.76
CA VAL A 77 -2.45 5.11 4.49
C VAL A 77 -3.21 6.41 4.28
N SER A 78 -2.74 7.46 4.93
CA SER A 78 -3.32 8.80 4.89
C SER A 78 -2.30 9.92 4.71
N HIS A 79 -1.02 9.64 4.94
CA HIS A 79 0.08 10.58 4.76
C HIS A 79 1.24 9.95 3.95
N PRO A 80 2.00 10.75 3.17
CA PRO A 80 3.08 10.23 2.33
C PRO A 80 4.16 9.48 3.10
N GLU A 81 4.48 9.90 4.33
CA GLU A 81 5.49 9.23 5.14
C GLU A 81 5.11 7.78 5.49
N GLU A 82 3.85 7.37 5.37
CA GLU A 82 3.41 6.01 5.70
C GLU A 82 3.71 5.00 4.59
N ILE A 83 4.10 5.46 3.39
CA ILE A 83 4.32 4.60 2.22
C ILE A 83 5.52 5.05 1.38
N GLU A 84 6.32 4.10 0.89
CA GLU A 84 7.47 4.39 0.04
C GLU A 84 7.66 3.33 -1.05
N VAL A 85 8.11 3.77 -2.23
CA VAL A 85 8.57 2.87 -3.29
C VAL A 85 10.02 2.49 -3.00
N LEU A 86 10.28 1.19 -2.88
CA LEU A 86 11.63 0.69 -2.71
C LEU A 86 12.29 0.63 -4.09
N GLY A 87 13.38 1.38 -4.29
CA GLY A 87 14.22 1.25 -5.48
C GLY A 87 14.82 -0.15 -5.58
N ALA A 88 15.36 -0.51 -6.76
CA ALA A 88 16.23 -1.68 -6.84
C ALA A 88 17.37 -1.50 -5.83
N SER A 89 17.56 -2.47 -4.93
CA SER A 89 18.71 -2.47 -4.02
C SER A 89 19.99 -2.23 -4.83
N PRO A 90 20.89 -1.31 -4.43
CA PRO A 90 22.18 -1.12 -5.09
C PRO A 90 23.13 -2.29 -4.75
N GLY A 91 22.77 -3.52 -5.10
CA GLY A 91 23.47 -4.73 -4.65
C GLY A 91 23.22 -5.99 -5.46
N ALA A 92 22.85 -5.87 -6.74
CA ALA A 92 22.94 -6.97 -7.69
C ALA A 92 23.73 -6.50 -8.92
N GLY A 93 25.05 -6.45 -8.74
CA GLY A 93 26.07 -6.29 -9.78
C GLY A 93 27.24 -7.20 -9.42
#